data_AF-A0A967F6F4-F1
#
_entry.id   AF-A0A967F6F4-F1
#
_cell.length_a   1.000
_cell.length_b   1.000
_cell.length_c   1.000
_cell.angle_alpha   90.00
_cell.angle_beta   90.00
_cell.angle_gamma   90.00
#
_symmetry.space_group_name_H-M   'P 1'
#
loop_
_entity.id
_entity.type
_entity.pdbx_description
1 polymer ?
#
loop_
_entity_poly.entity_id
_entity_poly.type
_entity_poly.pdbx_seq_one_letter_code
_entity_poly.pdbx_strand_id
1 'polypeptide(L)'
;LTFYVTEGGSGMLDPVPMGAAIQADLAKVGLDVKIETYEWNTFLGEVNPGLEGKADMAEMAWMTNDPDTLPYLALRTEAWPDKGGFNSGYYSNPEVDKLLDAA
;
A
#
# COMPACT_ATOMS: atom_id res chain seq x y z
N LEU A 1 11.12 8.76 7.52
CA LEU A 1 10.06 7.87 6.99
C LEU A 1 10.70 6.83 6.09
N THR A 2 10.31 5.57 6.18
CA THR A 2 10.72 4.51 5.27
C THR A 2 9.60 4.27 4.25
N PHE A 3 9.94 4.33 2.97
CA PHE A 3 9.01 4.14 1.86
C PHE A 3 9.44 2.94 1.01
N TYR A 4 8.61 1.90 1.03
CA TYR A 4 8.81 0.74 0.17
C TYR A 4 8.30 1.01 -1.23
N VAL A 5 9.19 0.80 -2.19
CA VAL A 5 8.95 0.96 -3.62
C VAL A 5 9.35 -0.35 -4.29
N THR A 6 8.55 -0.87 -5.21
CA THR A 6 8.99 -2.04 -5.96
C THR A 6 9.80 -1.62 -7.18
N GLU A 7 10.68 -2.51 -7.65
CA GLU A 7 11.42 -2.29 -8.90
C GLU A 7 10.52 -2.46 -10.15
N GLY A 8 9.37 -3.13 -10.01
CA GLY A 8 8.40 -3.37 -11.08
C GLY A 8 7.27 -4.32 -10.64
N GLY A 9 6.39 -4.71 -11.56
CA GLY A 9 5.32 -5.68 -11.28
C GLY A 9 3.93 -5.05 -11.11
N SER A 10 2.89 -5.90 -11.00
CA SER A 10 1.46 -5.52 -10.87
C SER A 10 0.89 -4.57 -11.93
N GLY A 11 1.59 -4.34 -13.04
CA GLY A 11 1.23 -3.32 -14.02
C GLY A 11 1.60 -1.89 -13.62
N MET A 12 2.46 -1.70 -12.60
CA MET A 12 3.07 -0.41 -12.33
C MET A 12 3.98 0.01 -13.49
N LEU A 13 3.78 1.23 -13.97
CA LEU A 13 4.47 1.76 -15.14
C LEU A 13 5.94 2.05 -14.81
N ASP A 14 6.17 3.01 -13.91
CA ASP A 14 7.52 3.49 -13.54
C ASP A 14 7.60 3.73 -12.01
N PRO A 15 7.60 2.66 -11.18
CA PRO A 15 7.49 2.78 -9.72
C PRO A 15 8.66 3.55 -9.09
N VAL A 16 9.90 3.26 -9.48
CA VAL A 16 11.08 3.96 -8.92
C VAL A 16 11.07 5.47 -9.22
N PRO A 17 10.85 5.93 -10.47
CA PRO A 17 10.66 7.35 -10.75
C PRO A 17 9.48 7.99 -9.99
N MET A 18 8.35 7.30 -9.86
CA MET A 18 7.19 7.78 -9.10
C MET A 18 7.53 7.94 -7.62
N GLY A 19 8.17 6.95 -7.02
CA GLY A 19 8.60 6.99 -5.63
C GLY A 19 9.60 8.13 -5.36
N ALA A 20 10.55 8.36 -6.27
CA ALA A 20 11.49 9.48 -6.19
C ALA A 20 10.79 10.86 -6.28
N ALA A 21 9.75 10.97 -7.12
CA ALA A 21 8.95 12.20 -7.20
C ALA A 21 8.17 12.45 -5.89
N ILE A 22 7.57 11.41 -5.31
CA ILE A 22 6.89 11.48 -4.01
C ILE A 22 7.88 11.88 -2.90
N GLN A 23 9.06 11.25 -2.84
CA GLN A 23 10.12 11.62 -1.90
C GLN A 23 10.51 13.11 -2.03
N ALA A 24 10.69 13.60 -3.26
CA ALA A 24 11.05 14.99 -3.51
C ALA A 24 9.95 15.98 -3.07
N ASP A 25 8.67 15.63 -3.24
CA ASP A 25 7.55 16.45 -2.78
C ASP A 25 7.41 16.45 -1.25
N LEU A 26 7.61 15.29 -0.61
CA LEU A 26 7.62 15.17 0.85
C LEU A 26 8.78 15.98 1.48
N ALA A 27 9.95 16.01 0.83
CA ALA A 27 11.07 16.82 1.28
C ALA A 27 10.75 18.34 1.31
N LYS A 28 9.91 18.84 0.39
CA LYS A 28 9.49 20.26 0.36
C LYS A 28 8.68 20.67 1.60
N VAL A 29 8.04 19.72 2.26
CA VAL A 29 7.28 19.93 3.50
C VAL A 29 8.04 19.47 4.75
N GLY A 30 9.34 19.18 4.62
CA GLY A 30 10.22 18.86 5.74
C GLY A 30 10.21 17.40 6.19
N LEU A 31 9.70 16.48 5.35
CA LEU A 31 9.72 15.05 5.62
C LEU A 31 10.93 14.38 4.97
N ASP A 32 11.80 13.80 5.80
CA ASP A 32 12.93 12.98 5.33
C ASP A 32 12.46 11.54 5.08
N VAL A 33 12.50 11.13 3.81
CA VAL A 33 11.99 9.83 3.34
C VAL A 33 13.13 9.03 2.75
N LYS A 34 13.35 7.82 3.25
CA LYS A 34 14.26 6.83 2.70
C LYS A 34 13.46 5.84 1.85
N ILE A 35 13.78 5.76 0.57
CA ILE A 35 13.23 4.74 -0.32
C ILE A 35 14.02 3.43 -0.12
N GLU A 36 13.30 2.33 0.02
CA GLU A 36 13.85 0.97 -0.05
C GLU A 36 13.19 0.22 -1.19
N THR A 37 14.00 -0.37 -2.08
CA THR A 37 13.51 -1.04 -3.27
C THR A 37 13.65 -2.55 -3.18
N TYR A 38 12.66 -3.25 -3.73
CA TYR A 38 12.62 -4.72 -3.76
C TYR A 38 12.09 -5.24 -5.10
N GLU A 39 12.59 -6.40 -5.51
CA GLU A 39 11.94 -7.22 -6.55
C GLU A 39 10.50 -7.54 -6.12
N TRP A 40 9.59 -7.66 -7.09
CA TRP A 40 8.15 -7.74 -6.87
C TRP A 40 7.71 -8.79 -5.83
N ASN A 41 8.24 -10.01 -5.86
CA ASN A 41 7.81 -11.04 -4.92
C ASN A 41 8.35 -10.79 -3.51
N THR A 42 9.57 -10.26 -3.40
CA THR A 42 10.12 -9.81 -2.11
C THR A 42 9.30 -8.65 -1.57
N PHE A 43 8.95 -7.68 -2.41
CA PHE A 43 8.09 -6.56 -2.06
C PHE A 43 6.75 -7.02 -1.47
N LEU A 44 6.07 -7.96 -2.13
CA LEU A 44 4.83 -8.55 -1.61
C LEU A 44 5.04 -9.26 -0.28
N GLY A 45 6.18 -9.94 -0.10
CA GLY A 45 6.55 -10.57 1.16
C GLY A 45 6.74 -9.57 2.30
N GLU A 46 7.21 -8.35 2.01
CA GLU A 46 7.35 -7.29 3.01
C GLU A 46 6.02 -6.61 3.33
N VAL A 47 5.20 -6.31 2.31
CA VAL A 47 3.98 -5.50 2.45
C VAL A 47 2.76 -6.31 2.91
N ASN A 48 2.53 -7.51 2.38
CA ASN A 48 1.30 -8.27 2.66
C ASN A 48 1.12 -8.66 4.14
N PRO A 49 2.18 -8.97 4.92
CA PRO A 49 2.04 -9.20 6.35
C PRO A 49 1.75 -7.94 7.17
N GLY A 50 1.68 -6.77 6.53
CA GLY A 50 1.49 -5.47 7.16
C GLY A 50 2.78 -4.68 7.32
N LEU A 51 2.62 -3.35 7.38
CA LEU A 51 3.73 -2.40 7.44
C LEU A 51 4.16 -2.04 8.87
N GLU A 52 3.39 -2.43 9.89
CA GLU A 52 3.65 -2.05 11.28
C GLU A 52 5.06 -2.48 11.71
N GLY A 53 5.87 -1.52 12.15
CA GLY A 53 7.25 -1.75 12.56
C GLY A 53 8.24 -2.02 11.42
N LYS A 54 7.81 -1.99 10.15
CA LYS A 54 8.66 -2.24 8.97
C LYS A 54 8.88 -0.98 8.14
N ALA A 55 7.80 -0.33 7.71
CA ALA A 55 7.82 0.87 6.89
C ALA A 55 6.64 1.80 7.20
N ASP A 56 6.77 3.07 6.83
CA ASP A 56 5.72 4.07 7.05
C ASP A 56 4.75 4.16 5.85
N MET A 57 5.19 3.70 4.68
CA MET A 57 4.42 3.74 3.43
C MET A 57 4.94 2.72 2.42
N ALA A 58 4.05 2.26 1.55
CA ALA A 58 4.36 1.41 0.41
C ALA A 58 3.48 1.80 -0.78
N GLU A 59 4.03 1.77 -1.99
CA GLU A 59 3.25 2.01 -3.21
C GLU A 59 2.81 0.69 -3.83
N MET A 60 1.57 0.63 -4.31
CA MET A 60 1.00 -0.58 -4.85
C MET A 60 0.05 -0.23 -5.99
N ALA A 61 -0.02 -1.13 -6.98
CA ALA A 61 -1.03 -1.08 -8.00
C ALA A 61 -1.84 -2.38 -8.00
N TRP A 62 -3.06 -2.24 -8.48
CA TRP A 62 -4.05 -3.29 -8.55
C TRP A 62 -4.73 -3.23 -9.90
N MET A 63 -5.02 -4.40 -10.46
CA MET A 63 -5.85 -4.54 -11.65
C MET A 63 -7.09 -5.33 -11.25
N THR A 64 -8.23 -4.66 -11.22
CA THR A 64 -9.54 -5.26 -11.00
C THR A 64 -10.52 -4.79 -12.06
N ASN A 65 -11.44 -5.67 -12.46
CA ASN A 65 -12.56 -5.30 -13.31
C ASN A 65 -13.83 -4.99 -12.49
N ASP A 66 -13.85 -5.46 -11.25
CA ASP A 66 -14.93 -5.23 -10.30
C ASP A 66 -14.54 -4.05 -9.39
N PRO A 67 -15.35 -2.97 -9.35
CA PRO A 67 -15.06 -1.80 -8.55
C PRO A 67 -15.05 -2.09 -7.04
N ASP A 68 -15.72 -3.15 -6.58
CA ASP A 68 -15.88 -3.43 -5.15
C ASP A 68 -14.72 -4.26 -4.59
N THR A 69 -14.04 -5.03 -5.44
CA THR A 69 -12.95 -5.94 -5.03
C THR A 69 -11.81 -5.22 -4.31
N LEU A 70 -11.28 -4.13 -4.87
CA LEU A 70 -10.10 -3.47 -4.27
C LEU A 70 -10.45 -2.76 -2.94
N PRO A 71 -11.49 -1.92 -2.85
CA PRO A 71 -11.91 -1.33 -1.58
C PRO A 71 -12.17 -2.38 -0.50
N TYR A 72 -12.81 -3.49 -0.84
CA TYR A 72 -13.11 -4.56 0.11
C TYR A 72 -11.85 -5.26 0.65
N LEU A 73 -10.83 -5.47 -0.20
CA LEU A 73 -9.57 -6.12 0.18
C LEU A 73 -8.58 -5.19 0.91
N ALA A 74 -8.62 -3.88 0.65
CA ALA A 74 -7.60 -2.94 1.12
C ALA A 74 -8.10 -1.92 2.15
N LEU A 75 -9.41 -1.67 2.28
CA LEU A 75 -9.96 -0.61 3.14
C LEU A 75 -10.90 -1.11 4.24
N ARG A 76 -11.37 -2.35 4.17
CA ARG A 76 -12.20 -2.92 5.24
C ARG A 76 -11.33 -3.23 6.46
N THR A 77 -11.83 -2.94 7.67
CA THR A 77 -11.14 -3.24 8.94
C THR A 77 -10.86 -4.75 9.08
N GLU A 78 -11.80 -5.61 8.69
CA GLU A 78 -11.60 -7.07 8.72
C GLU A 78 -10.65 -7.58 7.62
N ALA A 79 -10.15 -6.70 6.74
CA ALA A 79 -9.12 -7.02 5.76
C ALA A 79 -7.70 -6.69 6.25
N TRP A 80 -7.50 -6.50 7.56
CA TRP A 80 -6.16 -6.38 8.12
C TRP A 80 -5.29 -7.62 7.84
N PRO A 81 -3.95 -7.45 7.74
CA PRO A 81 -3.03 -8.53 7.42
C PRO A 81 -3.09 -9.74 8.36
N ASP A 82 -3.26 -9.50 9.66
CA ASP A 82 -3.38 -10.54 10.69
C ASP A 82 -4.65 -11.40 10.55
N LYS A 83 -5.64 -10.87 9.82
CA LYS A 83 -6.89 -11.54 9.45
C LYS A 83 -6.86 -12.12 8.03
N GLY A 84 -5.71 -12.06 7.36
CA GLY A 84 -5.48 -12.59 6.02
C GLY A 84 -5.92 -11.67 4.87
N GLY A 85 -6.15 -10.37 5.13
CA GLY A 85 -6.46 -9.39 4.09
C GLY A 85 -5.26 -8.55 3.64
N PHE A 86 -5.51 -7.59 2.74
CA PHE A 86 -4.47 -6.76 2.08
C PHE A 86 -4.45 -5.30 2.56
N ASN A 87 -5.12 -4.98 3.66
CA ASN A 87 -5.11 -3.65 4.27
C ASN A 87 -3.82 -3.42 5.08
N SER A 88 -2.68 -3.43 4.39
CA SER A 88 -1.34 -3.35 5.00
C SER A 88 -1.04 -2.02 5.70
N GLY A 89 -1.85 -0.98 5.43
CA GLY A 89 -1.82 0.31 6.11
C GLY A 89 -2.69 0.40 7.36
N TYR A 90 -3.39 -0.68 7.73
CA TYR A 90 -4.26 -0.76 8.91
C TYR A 90 -5.33 0.31 8.98
N TYR A 91 -5.85 0.73 7.82
CA TYR A 91 -6.98 1.66 7.78
C TYR A 91 -8.19 1.03 8.48
N SER A 92 -8.93 1.82 9.26
CA SER A 92 -10.16 1.37 9.89
C SER A 92 -11.12 2.55 10.07
N ASN A 93 -12.34 2.37 9.58
CA ASN A 93 -13.40 3.36 9.70
C ASN A 93 -14.77 2.66 9.67
N PRO A 94 -15.55 2.71 10.76
CA PRO A 94 -16.83 2.00 10.84
C PRO A 94 -17.85 2.38 9.75
N GLU A 95 -17.81 3.62 9.26
CA GLU A 95 -18.70 4.04 8.17
C GLU A 95 -18.27 3.44 6.83
N VAL A 96 -16.97 3.32 6.58
CA VAL A 96 -16.46 2.64 5.38
C VAL A 96 -16.77 1.15 5.45
N ASP A 97 -16.58 0.51 6.61
CA ASP A 97 -16.92 -0.91 6.78
C ASP A 97 -18.40 -1.16 6.45
N LYS A 98 -19.31 -0.32 6.96
CA LYS A 98 -20.74 -0.42 6.68
C LYS A 98 -21.07 -0.28 5.19
N LEU A 99 -20.39 0.62 4.48
CA LEU A 99 -20.58 0.82 3.05
C LEU A 99 -20.07 -0.38 2.24
N LEU A 100 -18.92 -0.93 2.62
CA LEU A 100 -18.31 -2.08 1.95
C LEU A 100 -19.09 -3.39 2.19
N ASP A 101 -19.66 -3.57 3.39
CA ASP A 101 -20.48 -4.75 3.72
C ASP A 101 -21.86 -4.73 3.05
N ALA A 102 -22.31 -3.56 2.57
CA ALA A 102 -23.60 -3.38 1.92
C ALA A 102 -23.53 -3.40 0.38
N ALA A 103 -22.33 -3.45 -0.20
CA ALA A 103 -22.07 -3.48 -1.63
C ALA A 103 -22.38 -4.86 -2.25
#